data_AF-A0A971C9W9-F1
#
_entry.id   AF-A0A971C9W9-F1
#
_cell.length_a   1.000
_cell.length_b   1.000
_cell.length_c   1.000
_cell.angle_alpha   90.00
_cell.angle_beta   90.00
_cell.angle_gamma   90.00
#
_symmetry.space_group_name_H-M   'P 1'
#
loop_
_entity.id
_entity.type
_entity.pdbx_description
1 polymer ?
#
loop_
_entity_poly.entity_id
_entity_poly.type
_entity_poly.pdbx_seq_one_letter_code
_entity_poly.pdbx_strand_id
1 'polypeptide(L)'
;MQQFSVEIKVLINDSNFRKLYSLGLIDEIGLRNHIIKEEYKLLRAKHSLLDALFILSDKYSLSDAAINSILFRKRRTKSLNILTQIN
;
A
#
# COMPACT_ATOMS: atom_id res chain seq x y z
N MET A 1 21.80 11.68 8.46
CA MET A 1 20.93 10.82 7.62
C MET A 1 19.89 11.72 6.99
N GLN A 2 19.90 11.89 5.66
CA GLN A 2 18.90 12.72 4.98
C GLN A 2 17.58 11.96 4.92
N GLN A 3 16.52 12.58 5.43
CA GLN A 3 15.17 12.03 5.46
C GLN A 3 14.50 12.34 4.12
N PHE A 4 14.52 11.37 3.20
CA PHE A 4 13.81 11.50 1.93
C PHE A 4 12.31 11.30 2.16
N SER A 5 11.56 12.38 2.33
CA SER A 5 10.10 12.36 2.20
C SER A 5 9.77 12.34 0.70
N VAL A 6 9.82 11.16 0.07
CA VAL A 6 9.41 11.05 -1.33
C VAL A 6 7.89 11.15 -1.39
N GLU A 7 7.40 12.26 -1.94
CA GLU A 7 5.98 12.39 -2.27
C GLU A 7 5.62 11.38 -3.36
N ILE A 8 4.73 10.44 -3.04
CA ILE A 8 4.27 9.37 -3.96
C ILE A 8 3.78 9.96 -5.29
N LYS A 9 3.20 11.16 -5.28
CA LYS A 9 2.75 11.88 -6.49
C LYS A 9 3.89 12.18 -7.47
N VAL A 10 5.07 12.52 -6.94
CA VAL A 10 6.28 12.76 -7.74
C VAL A 10 6.77 11.45 -8.36
N LEU A 11 6.71 10.37 -7.58
CA LEU A 11 7.14 9.03 -8.01
C LEU A 11 6.30 8.49 -9.19
N ILE A 12 4.98 8.68 -9.17
CA ILE A 12 4.07 8.20 -10.22
C ILE A 12 4.33 8.89 -11.58
N ASN A 13 4.82 10.14 -11.55
CA ASN A 13 5.13 10.92 -12.74
C ASN A 13 6.54 10.66 -13.27
N ASP A 14 7.36 9.87 -12.57
CA ASP A 14 8.70 9.51 -13.01
C ASP A 14 8.65 8.54 -14.20
N SER A 15 9.44 8.82 -15.23
CA SER A 15 9.54 7.96 -16.43
C SER A 15 10.09 6.56 -16.09
N ASN A 16 10.94 6.46 -15.06
CA ASN A 16 11.43 5.18 -14.55
C ASN A 16 10.33 4.40 -13.86
N PHE A 17 9.42 5.06 -13.14
CA PHE A 17 8.26 4.39 -12.54
C PHE A 17 7.40 3.74 -13.61
N ARG A 18 7.10 4.45 -14.70
CA ARG A 18 6.34 3.89 -15.84
C ARG A 18 7.05 2.70 -16.48
N LYS A 19 8.37 2.74 -16.59
CA LYS A 19 9.17 1.65 -17.16
C LYS A 19 9.21 0.43 -16.25
N LEU A 20 9.38 0.62 -14.94
CA LEU A 20 9.32 -0.46 -13.95
C LEU A 20 7.91 -1.06 -13.85
N TYR A 21 6.89 -0.22 -13.96
CA TYR A 21 5.48 -0.61 -14.05
C TYR A 21 5.23 -1.50 -15.26
N SER A 22 5.65 -1.08 -16.47
CA SER A 22 5.46 -1.88 -17.69
C SER A 22 6.21 -3.21 -17.67
N LEU A 23 7.27 -3.30 -16.86
CA LEU A 23 8.04 -4.54 -16.64
C LEU A 23 7.44 -5.44 -15.55
N GLY A 24 6.33 -5.05 -14.92
CA GLY A 24 5.70 -5.82 -13.84
C GLY A 24 6.50 -5.85 -12.53
N LEU A 25 7.47 -4.94 -12.38
CA LEU A 25 8.35 -4.89 -11.21
C LEU A 25 7.76 -4.10 -10.04
N ILE A 26 6.57 -3.51 -10.25
CA ILE A 26 5.84 -2.75 -9.24
C ILE A 26 4.62 -3.56 -8.80
N ASP A 27 4.58 -3.90 -7.51
CA ASP A 27 3.36 -4.45 -6.90
C ASP A 27 2.35 -3.33 -6.67
N GLU A 28 1.50 -3.10 -7.67
CA GLU A 28 0.45 -2.08 -7.65
C GLU A 28 -0.53 -2.27 -6.50
N ILE A 29 -0.88 -3.53 -6.20
CA ILE A 29 -1.77 -3.88 -5.11
C ILE A 29 -1.10 -3.53 -3.78
N GLY A 30 0.18 -3.90 -3.63
CA GLY A 30 1.01 -3.55 -2.49
C GLY A 30 1.11 -2.04 -2.28
N LEU A 31 1.34 -1.28 -3.35
CA LEU A 31 1.44 0.17 -3.32
C LEU A 31 0.11 0.83 -2.94
N ARG A 32 -1.00 0.45 -3.60
CA ARG A 32 -2.34 0.93 -3.24
C ARG A 32 -2.67 0.65 -1.78
N ASN A 33 -2.40 -0.57 -1.33
CA ASN A 33 -2.66 -0.98 0.05
C ASN A 33 -1.79 -0.20 1.05
N HIS A 34 -0.58 0.21 0.66
CA HIS A 34 0.26 1.08 1.47
C HIS A 34 -0.34 2.50 1.56
N ILE A 35 -0.77 3.08 0.45
CA ILE A 35 -1.42 4.40 0.43
C ILE A 35 -2.67 4.41 1.33
N ILE A 36 -3.54 3.40 1.20
CA ILE A 36 -4.76 3.25 2.02
C ILE A 36 -4.41 3.25 3.52
N LYS A 37 -3.30 2.61 3.93
CA LYS A 37 -2.87 2.59 5.33
C LYS A 37 -2.41 3.95 5.84
N GLU A 38 -1.67 4.70 5.02
CA GLU A 38 -1.23 6.04 5.41
C GLU A 38 -2.42 7.00 5.51
N GLU A 39 -3.34 6.95 4.55
CA GLU A 39 -4.56 7.76 4.63
C GLU A 39 -5.44 7.40 5.83
N TYR A 40 -5.57 6.11 6.15
CA TYR A 40 -6.28 5.67 7.35
C TYR A 40 -5.72 6.28 8.64
N LYS A 41 -4.38 6.34 8.78
CA LYS A 41 -3.74 6.99 9.95
C LYS A 41 -4.14 8.46 10.05
N LEU A 42 -4.17 9.17 8.93
CA LEU A 42 -4.58 10.58 8.88
C LEU A 42 -6.07 10.76 9.21
N LEU A 43 -6.93 9.86 8.70
CA LEU A 43 -8.37 9.89 8.96
C LEU A 43 -8.70 9.59 10.42
N ARG A 44 -8.01 8.63 11.05
CA ARG A 44 -8.26 8.25 12.46
C ARG A 44 -7.94 9.35 13.47
N ALA A 45 -7.15 10.35 13.08
CA ALA A 45 -6.93 11.54 13.90
C ALA A 45 -8.16 12.48 13.96
N LYS A 46 -9.10 12.34 13.01
CA LYS A 46 -10.22 13.30 12.82
C LYS A 46 -11.60 12.65 12.86
N HIS A 47 -11.70 11.37 12.54
CA HIS A 47 -12.95 10.66 12.34
C HIS A 47 -13.04 9.40 13.20
N SER A 48 -14.26 8.91 13.45
CA SER A 48 -14.47 7.63 14.13
C SER A 48 -13.92 6.46 13.30
N LEU A 49 -13.83 5.27 13.91
CA LEU A 49 -13.38 4.08 13.18
C LEU A 49 -14.30 3.78 12.00
N LEU A 50 -15.62 3.78 12.22
CA LEU A 50 -16.61 3.46 11.18
C LEU A 50 -16.58 4.48 10.05
N ASP A 51 -16.49 5.78 10.38
CA ASP A 51 -16.41 6.84 9.37
C ASP A 51 -15.14 6.71 8.54
N ALA A 52 -14.00 6.45 9.18
CA ALA A 52 -12.73 6.28 8.46
C ALA A 52 -12.77 5.06 7.52
N LEU A 53 -13.39 3.96 7.94
CA LEU A 53 -13.58 2.79 7.08
C LEU A 53 -14.53 3.08 5.91
N PHE A 54 -15.65 3.76 6.17
CA PHE A 54 -16.62 4.14 5.15
C PHE A 54 -16.00 5.08 4.09
N ILE A 55 -15.30 6.13 4.53
CA ILE A 55 -14.61 7.08 3.64
C ILE A 55 -13.60 6.36 2.74
N LEU A 56 -12.84 5.41 3.28
CA LEU A 56 -11.86 4.65 2.49
C LEU A 56 -12.53 3.65 1.55
N SER A 57 -13.58 2.97 2.00
CA SER A 57 -14.38 2.06 1.18
C SER A 57 -14.93 2.78 -0.05
N ASP A 58 -15.57 3.93 0.17
CA ASP A 58 -16.14 4.76 -0.88
C ASP A 58 -15.06 5.29 -1.84
N LYS A 59 -14.02 5.94 -1.29
CA LYS A 59 -12.94 6.56 -2.09
C LYS A 59 -12.21 5.57 -3.00
N TYR A 60 -11.99 4.34 -2.53
CA TYR A 60 -11.28 3.32 -3.29
C TYR A 60 -12.20 2.32 -3.99
N SER A 61 -13.52 2.48 -3.85
CA SER A 61 -14.54 1.54 -4.37
C SER A 61 -14.24 0.09 -3.98
N LEU A 62 -13.82 -0.11 -2.73
CA LEU A 62 -13.48 -1.42 -2.16
C LEU A 62 -14.48 -1.75 -1.06
N SER A 63 -14.88 -3.02 -0.94
CA SER A 63 -15.76 -3.43 0.15
C SER A 63 -15.14 -3.19 1.53
N ASP A 64 -15.97 -3.02 2.55
CA ASP A 64 -15.53 -2.90 3.95
C ASP A 64 -14.62 -4.07 4.37
N ALA A 65 -14.93 -5.29 3.90
CA ALA A 65 -14.11 -6.47 4.16
C ALA A 65 -12.70 -6.35 3.53
N ALA A 66 -12.61 -5.80 2.32
CA ALA A 66 -11.34 -5.56 1.64
C ALA A 66 -10.53 -4.49 2.37
N ILE A 67 -11.15 -3.36 2.75
CA ILE A 67 -10.50 -2.31 3.56
C ILE A 67 -10.01 -2.88 4.90
N ASN A 68 -10.84 -3.65 5.61
CA ASN A 68 -10.45 -4.29 6.86
C ASN A 68 -9.26 -5.24 6.68
N SER A 69 -9.26 -6.06 5.62
CA SER A 69 -8.13 -6.92 5.30
C SER A 69 -6.87 -6.10 4.99
N ILE A 70 -6.99 -5.01 4.25
CA ILE A 70 -5.85 -4.14 3.94
C ILE A 70 -5.25 -3.56 5.22
N LEU A 71 -6.08 -3.01 6.10
CA LEU A 71 -5.63 -2.29 7.30
C LEU A 71 -5.11 -3.22 8.38
N PHE A 72 -5.83 -4.32 8.67
CA PHE A 72 -5.64 -5.08 9.91
C PHE A 72 -5.08 -6.48 9.70
N ARG A 73 -5.04 -7.00 8.46
CA ARG A 73 -4.46 -8.33 8.22
C ARG A 73 -2.96 -8.30 8.47
N LYS A 74 -2.51 -9.09 9.45
CA LYS A 74 -1.07 -9.36 9.65
C LYS A 74 -0.52 -10.00 8.38
N ARG A 75 0.51 -9.39 7.79
CA ARG A 75 1.27 -10.03 6.71
C ARG A 75 1.97 -11.25 7.30
N ARG A 76 1.66 -12.44 6.78
CA ARG A 76 2.59 -13.57 6.93
C ARG A 76 3.69 -13.30 5.92
N THR A 77 4.86 -12.88 6.38
CA THR A 77 6.06 -12.88 5.54
C THR A 77 6.25 -14.32 5.07
N LYS A 78 5.97 -14.61 3.79
CA LYS A 78 6.60 -15.77 3.16
C LYS A 78 8.09 -15.43 3.19
N SER A 79 8.84 -16.11 4.04
CA SER A 79 10.30 -16.14 3.93
C SER A 79 10.61 -16.50 2.49
N LEU A 80 11.39 -15.66 1.81
CA LEU A 80 12.05 -16.07 0.57
C LEU A 80 13.04 -17.15 0.98
N ASN A 81 12.63 -18.43 0.97
CA ASN A 81 13.54 -19.57 1.01
C ASN A 81 14.24 -19.68 -0.34
N ILE A 82 14.94 -18.61 -0.74
CA ILE A 82 15.89 -18.63 -1.84
C ILE A 82 17.23 -18.86 -1.13
N LEU A 83 17.94 -19.96 -1.48
CA LEU A 83 19.28 -20.38 -1.02
C LEU A 83 19.38 -21.67 -0.16
N THR A 84 18.71 -22.78 -0.52
CA THR A 84 19.17 -24.14 -0.08
C THR A 84 19.02 -25.23 -1.14
N GLN A 85 19.04 -24.91 -2.44
CA GLN A 85 19.12 -25.91 -3.51
C GLN A 85 20.11 -25.51 -4.61
N ILE A 86 21.36 -25.26 -4.21
CA ILE A 86 22.51 -25.47 -5.10
C ILE A 86 23.35 -26.53 -4.39
N ASN A 87 23.07 -27.79 -4.71
CA ASN A 87 23.98 -28.92 -4.57
C ASN A 87 24.15 -29.51 -5.96
#